data_AF-D8R0K1-F1
#
_entry.id   AF-D8R0K1-F1
#
_cell.length_a   1.000
_cell.length_b   1.000
_cell.length_c   1.000
_cell.angle_alpha   90.00
_cell.angle_beta   90.00
_cell.angle_gamma   90.00
#
_symmetry.space_group_name_H-M   'P 1'
#
loop_
_entity.id
_entity.type
_entity.pdbx_description
1 polymer ?
#
loop_
_entity_poly.entity_id
_entity_poly.type
_entity_poly.pdbx_seq_one_letter_code
_entity_poly.pdbx_strand_id
1 'polypeptide(L)'
;MGPIFCWRYQFALLPLMFISLAKSCGFFSLTCNQTYMSFSFLYSKCLPNPRVWTYLPLNPHIGNENGVMVVGEGFARSCGRFEMVEIEQTSIKIRGVLGAVCRNRSNVLLTTAFDLDQHVDNTAGKLTWCY
;
A
#
# COMPACT_ATOMS: atom_id res chain seq x y z
N MET A 1 27.20 -27.63 -64.04
CA MET A 1 27.87 -27.97 -62.77
C MET A 1 27.79 -26.73 -61.88
N GLY A 2 27.22 -26.87 -60.67
CA GLY A 2 26.86 -25.77 -59.75
C GLY A 2 28.05 -25.14 -58.99
N PRO A 3 27.85 -24.46 -57.84
CA PRO A 3 26.67 -24.51 -56.98
C PRO A 3 26.00 -23.16 -56.65
N ILE A 4 24.79 -23.35 -56.14
CA ILE A 4 23.89 -22.45 -55.43
C ILE A 4 24.57 -21.96 -54.14
N PHE A 5 24.58 -20.65 -53.88
CA PHE A 5 24.85 -20.11 -52.54
C PHE A 5 23.57 -19.61 -51.90
N CYS A 6 23.19 -20.27 -50.82
CA CYS A 6 21.96 -20.12 -50.10
C CYS A 6 22.33 -19.77 -48.64
N TRP A 7 21.56 -18.84 -48.06
CA TRP A 7 21.44 -18.51 -46.63
C TRP A 7 22.59 -17.76 -45.91
N ARG A 8 22.25 -16.59 -45.36
CA ARG A 8 21.86 -16.48 -43.94
C ARG A 8 21.28 -15.10 -43.63
N TYR A 9 19.97 -15.05 -43.38
CA TYR A 9 19.37 -13.99 -42.58
C TYR A 9 19.92 -14.10 -41.16
N GLN A 10 20.77 -13.17 -40.74
CA GLN A 10 21.05 -12.96 -39.32
C GLN A 10 19.79 -12.32 -38.70
N PHE A 11 18.92 -13.17 -38.14
CA PHE A 11 18.01 -12.71 -37.11
C PHE A 11 18.86 -12.28 -35.92
N ALA A 12 19.03 -10.98 -35.74
CA ALA A 12 19.51 -10.42 -34.50
C ALA A 12 18.51 -10.83 -33.41
N LEU A 13 18.90 -11.81 -32.59
CA LEU A 13 18.26 -12.12 -31.32
C LEU A 13 18.40 -10.87 -30.45
N LEU A 14 17.41 -9.98 -30.51
CA LEU A 14 17.20 -8.98 -29.47
C LEU A 14 17.05 -9.76 -28.17
N PRO A 15 17.94 -9.56 -27.16
CA PRO A 15 17.67 -10.11 -25.86
C PRO A 15 16.36 -9.50 -25.40
N LEU A 16 15.36 -10.35 -25.20
CA LEU A 16 14.19 -10.05 -24.38
C LEU A 16 14.75 -9.65 -23.01
N MET A 17 15.03 -8.36 -22.84
CA MET A 17 15.15 -7.78 -21.52
C MET A 17 13.80 -8.00 -20.87
N PHE A 18 13.70 -9.06 -20.07
CA PHE A 18 12.73 -9.13 -19.00
C PHE A 18 13.05 -7.94 -18.12
N ILE A 19 12.41 -6.81 -18.40
CA ILE A 19 12.21 -5.76 -17.42
C ILE A 19 11.39 -6.47 -16.34
N SER A 20 12.08 -7.02 -15.34
CA SER A 20 11.46 -7.35 -14.08
C SER A 20 10.89 -6.04 -13.57
N LEU A 21 9.61 -5.81 -13.87
CA LEU A 21 8.86 -4.69 -13.33
C LEU A 21 8.94 -4.89 -11.83
N ALA A 22 9.84 -4.16 -11.17
CA ALA A 22 9.96 -4.20 -9.73
C ALA A 22 8.56 -3.89 -9.21
N LYS A 23 7.93 -4.89 -8.58
CA LYS A 23 6.58 -4.72 -8.03
C LYS A 23 6.70 -3.62 -6.97
N SER A 24 6.27 -2.41 -7.31
CA SER A 24 6.22 -1.31 -6.36
C SER A 24 5.20 -1.68 -5.29
N CYS A 25 5.66 -1.86 -4.06
CA CYS A 25 4.81 -1.98 -2.89
C CYS A 25 4.06 -0.64 -2.67
N GLY A 26 2.88 -0.72 -2.07
CA GLY A 26 2.17 0.46 -1.61
C GLY A 26 1.12 0.99 -2.58
N PHE A 27 0.75 2.26 -2.38
CA PHE A 27 -0.14 3.05 -3.21
C PHE A 27 -1.52 2.43 -3.46
N PHE A 28 -2.05 1.64 -2.51
CA PHE A 28 -3.40 1.10 -2.62
C PHE A 28 -4.43 2.21 -2.86
N SER A 29 -4.22 3.42 -2.33
CA SER A 29 -5.16 4.55 -2.45
C SER A 29 -5.42 4.98 -3.91
N LEU A 30 -4.53 4.63 -4.85
CA LEU A 30 -4.71 4.89 -6.29
C LEU A 30 -5.72 3.95 -6.94
N THR A 31 -5.90 2.74 -6.39
CA THR A 31 -6.72 1.68 -6.99
C THR A 31 -7.86 1.22 -6.08
N CYS A 32 -7.95 1.79 -4.89
CA CYS A 32 -8.99 1.55 -3.91
C CYS A 32 -9.74 2.85 -3.58
N ASN A 33 -11.02 2.72 -3.24
CA ASN A 33 -11.87 3.84 -2.85
C ASN A 33 -12.77 3.47 -1.67
N GLN A 34 -13.52 4.47 -1.19
CA GLN A 34 -14.43 4.36 -0.04
C GLN A 34 -13.71 3.78 1.19
N THR A 35 -12.46 4.19 1.40
CA THR A 35 -11.62 3.67 2.48
C THR A 35 -12.08 4.22 3.82
N TYR A 36 -12.24 3.34 4.79
CA TYR A 36 -12.48 3.72 6.18
C TYR A 36 -11.86 2.70 7.11
N MET A 37 -11.70 3.09 8.37
CA MET A 37 -11.23 2.20 9.40
C MET A 37 -12.35 1.87 10.38
N SER A 38 -12.43 0.62 10.81
CA SER A 38 -13.26 0.21 11.94
C SER A 38 -12.42 -0.64 12.88
N PHE A 39 -12.32 -0.21 14.13
CA PHE A 39 -11.37 -0.76 15.11
C PHE A 39 -9.94 -0.77 14.57
N SER A 40 -9.36 -1.95 14.36
CA SER A 40 -8.00 -2.12 13.84
C SER A 40 -7.96 -2.66 12.40
N PHE A 41 -9.10 -2.64 11.71
CA PHE A 41 -9.23 -3.13 10.34
C PHE A 41 -9.42 -1.97 9.38
N LEU A 42 -8.60 -1.94 8.33
CA LEU A 42 -8.77 -1.08 7.18
C LEU A 42 -9.74 -1.73 6.22
N TYR A 43 -10.82 -1.04 5.85
CA TYR A 43 -11.78 -1.49 4.84
C TYR A 43 -11.68 -0.60 3.61
N SER A 44 -11.73 -1.21 2.43
CA SER A 44 -11.80 -0.48 1.17
C SER A 44 -12.47 -1.32 0.08
N LYS A 45 -12.93 -0.68 -0.99
CA LYS A 45 -13.29 -1.35 -2.24
C LYS A 45 -12.20 -1.11 -3.27
N CYS A 46 -11.71 -2.17 -3.89
CA CYS A 46 -10.49 -2.13 -4.69
C CYS A 46 -10.71 -2.71 -6.08
N LEU A 47 -10.07 -2.13 -7.10
CA LEU A 47 -10.03 -2.70 -8.44
C LEU A 47 -9.26 -4.04 -8.44
N PRO A 48 -9.65 -5.03 -9.27
CA PRO A 48 -10.68 -4.97 -10.31
C PRO A 48 -12.11 -5.23 -9.81
N ASN A 49 -12.33 -5.43 -8.51
CA ASN A 49 -13.62 -5.83 -7.93
C ASN A 49 -14.20 -4.74 -7.00
N PRO A 50 -14.52 -3.53 -7.49
CA PRO A 50 -14.93 -2.40 -6.64
C PRO A 50 -16.34 -2.55 -6.03
N ARG A 51 -17.00 -3.69 -6.20
CA ARG A 51 -18.32 -3.99 -5.62
C ARG A 51 -18.22 -4.72 -4.27
N VAL A 52 -17.05 -5.31 -3.96
CA VAL A 52 -16.84 -6.12 -2.77
C VAL A 52 -15.90 -5.37 -1.83
N TRP A 53 -16.22 -5.38 -0.54
CA TRP A 53 -15.33 -4.88 0.50
C TRP A 53 -14.19 -5.87 0.71
N THR A 54 -12.96 -5.36 0.69
CA THR A 54 -11.78 -6.05 1.21
C THR A 54 -11.35 -5.39 2.50
N TYR A 55 -10.64 -6.14 3.34
CA TYR A 55 -10.14 -5.65 4.61
C TYR A 55 -8.72 -6.13 4.89
N LEU A 56 -7.98 -5.34 5.66
CA LEU A 56 -6.65 -5.67 6.15
C LEU A 56 -6.58 -5.36 7.65
N PRO A 57 -6.29 -6.36 8.52
CA PRO A 57 -5.97 -6.08 9.91
C PRO A 57 -4.65 -5.31 9.99
N LEU A 58 -4.66 -4.12 10.59
CA LEU A 58 -3.47 -3.29 10.75
C LEU A 58 -2.74 -3.53 12.06
N ASN A 59 -3.40 -4.14 13.06
CA ASN A 59 -2.79 -4.38 14.37
C ASN A 59 -1.52 -5.27 14.34
N PRO A 60 -1.36 -6.24 13.42
CA PRO A 60 -0.12 -6.99 13.25
C PRO A 60 0.99 -6.23 12.50
N HIS A 61 0.75 -4.99 12.08
CA HIS A 61 1.65 -4.27 11.17
C HIS A 61 1.99 -2.85 11.62
N ILE A 62 1.18 -2.28 12.52
CA ILE A 62 1.39 -0.96 13.09
C ILE A 62 1.56 -1.09 14.61
N GLY A 63 2.60 -0.45 15.13
CA GLY A 63 2.91 -0.28 16.54
C GLY A 63 2.71 1.15 17.01
N ASN A 64 2.87 1.37 18.31
CA ASN A 64 2.91 2.69 18.92
C ASN A 64 4.22 2.85 19.71
N GLU A 65 5.11 3.71 19.23
CA GLU A 65 6.34 4.08 19.90
C GLU A 65 6.20 5.49 20.49
N ASN A 66 5.99 5.54 21.81
CA ASN A 66 5.90 6.78 22.58
C ASN A 66 4.89 7.81 22.03
N GLY A 67 3.73 7.33 21.58
CA GLY A 67 2.64 8.15 21.03
C GLY A 67 2.73 8.37 19.52
N VAL A 68 3.69 7.76 18.84
CA VAL A 68 3.86 7.83 17.39
C VAL A 68 3.55 6.46 16.77
N MET A 69 2.71 6.43 15.74
CA MET A 69 2.49 5.21 14.97
C MET A 69 3.70 4.87 14.11
N VAL A 70 4.16 3.62 14.16
CA VAL A 70 5.31 3.12 13.41
C VAL A 70 5.02 1.74 12.86
N VAL A 71 5.84 1.24 11.94
CA VAL A 71 5.81 -0.18 11.56
C VAL A 71 6.12 -1.03 12.80
N GLY A 72 5.26 -1.98 13.12
CA GLY A 72 5.37 -2.77 14.35
C GLY A 72 4.08 -3.52 14.65
N GLU A 73 3.75 -3.70 15.92
CA GLU A 73 2.52 -4.42 16.30
C GLU A 73 1.81 -3.77 17.48
N GLY A 74 0.50 -3.96 17.55
CA GLY A 74 -0.29 -3.74 18.75
C GLY A 74 -0.73 -2.30 19.02
N PHE A 75 -0.67 -1.40 18.03
CA PHE A 75 -1.08 0.00 18.22
C PHE A 75 -2.52 0.14 18.76
N ALA A 76 -3.44 -0.76 18.41
CA ALA A 76 -4.85 -0.67 18.82
C ALA A 76 -5.06 -0.77 20.34
N ARG A 77 -4.06 -1.20 21.11
CA ARG A 77 -4.11 -1.24 22.59
C ARG A 77 -3.95 0.14 23.22
N SER A 78 -3.31 1.08 22.52
CA SER A 78 -2.89 2.37 23.05
C SER A 78 -3.24 3.55 22.13
N CYS A 79 -3.83 3.29 20.96
CA CYS A 79 -4.31 4.29 20.01
C CYS A 79 -5.83 4.15 19.80
N GLY A 80 -6.48 5.27 19.48
CA GLY A 80 -7.89 5.33 19.11
C GLY A 80 -8.21 6.61 18.35
N ARG A 81 -9.51 6.87 18.13
CA ARG A 81 -9.99 8.02 17.31
C ARG A 81 -9.36 8.02 15.92
N PHE A 82 -9.53 6.91 15.22
CA PHE A 82 -8.95 6.70 13.91
C PHE A 82 -9.74 7.41 12.82
N GLU A 83 -9.03 8.04 11.90
CA GLU A 83 -9.62 8.71 10.74
C GLU A 83 -8.72 8.58 9.51
N MET A 84 -9.32 8.41 8.34
CA MET A 84 -8.57 8.54 7.09
C MET A 84 -8.43 10.03 6.78
N VAL A 85 -7.20 10.51 6.69
CA VAL A 85 -6.89 11.92 6.42
C VAL A 85 -6.70 12.09 4.91
N GLU A 86 -7.52 12.95 4.30
CA GLU A 86 -7.31 13.40 2.92
C GLU A 86 -6.48 14.69 2.97
N ILE A 87 -5.23 14.63 2.52
CA ILE A 87 -4.36 15.80 2.43
C ILE A 87 -4.45 16.33 1.00
N GLU A 88 -4.96 17.56 0.85
CA GLU A 88 -4.93 18.28 -0.42
C GLU A 88 -3.69 19.17 -0.47
N GLN A 89 -2.67 18.74 -1.21
CA GLN A 89 -1.54 19.61 -1.58
C GLN A 89 -1.59 19.84 -3.08
N THR A 90 -1.83 21.09 -3.48
CA THR A 90 -1.59 21.58 -4.86
C THR A 90 -2.07 20.59 -5.93
N SER A 91 -3.37 20.26 -5.88
CA SER A 91 -4.08 19.39 -6.84
C SER A 91 -3.89 17.87 -6.70
N ILE A 92 -3.06 17.40 -5.76
CA ILE A 92 -2.92 15.96 -5.44
C ILE A 92 -3.63 15.68 -4.12
N LYS A 93 -4.62 14.77 -4.17
CA LYS A 93 -5.34 14.25 -3.01
C LYS A 93 -4.61 12.99 -2.52
N ILE A 94 -3.93 13.07 -1.38
CA ILE A 94 -3.33 11.91 -0.73
C ILE A 94 -4.41 11.25 0.12
N ARG A 95 -4.78 10.00 -0.19
CA ARG A 95 -5.90 9.27 0.45
C ARG A 95 -5.47 8.07 1.28
N GLY A 96 -4.17 7.85 1.43
CA GLY A 96 -3.58 6.73 2.15
C GLY A 96 -3.11 7.03 3.57
N VAL A 97 -3.41 8.19 4.15
CA VAL A 97 -2.91 8.53 5.49
C VAL A 97 -3.93 8.18 6.58
N LEU A 98 -3.50 7.40 7.57
CA LEU A 98 -4.26 7.10 8.77
C LEU A 98 -3.89 8.08 9.90
N GLY A 99 -4.83 8.89 10.35
CA GLY A 99 -4.73 9.68 11.58
C GLY A 99 -5.21 8.90 12.79
N ALA A 100 -4.57 9.12 13.95
CA ALA A 100 -4.96 8.55 15.22
C ALA A 100 -4.54 9.42 16.41
N VAL A 101 -5.10 9.11 17.59
CA VAL A 101 -4.63 9.62 18.87
C VAL A 101 -4.04 8.46 19.67
N CYS A 102 -2.75 8.53 19.98
CA CYS A 102 -1.98 7.47 20.64
C CYS A 102 -1.45 7.93 22.01
N ARG A 103 -1.46 7.01 22.98
CA ARG A 103 -0.91 7.24 24.31
C ARG A 103 0.60 7.05 24.31
N ASN A 104 1.35 8.00 24.86
CA ASN A 104 2.79 7.89 25.05
C ASN A 104 3.15 7.21 26.39
N ARG A 105 4.45 7.07 26.69
CA ARG A 105 4.92 6.41 27.93
C ARG A 105 4.55 7.15 29.22
N SER A 106 4.28 8.45 29.12
CA SER A 106 3.82 9.32 30.22
C SER A 106 2.29 9.38 30.34
N ASN A 107 1.56 8.49 29.66
CA ASN A 107 0.09 8.47 29.57
C ASN A 107 -0.56 9.70 28.92
N VAL A 108 0.20 10.54 28.22
CA VAL A 108 -0.32 11.67 27.45
C VAL A 108 -0.79 11.19 26.08
N LEU A 109 -1.94 11.71 25.63
CA LEU A 109 -2.49 11.43 24.30
C LEU A 109 -1.91 12.40 23.27
N LEU A 110 -1.34 11.87 22.20
CA LEU A 110 -0.72 12.62 21.11
C LEU A 110 -1.41 12.27 19.79
N THR A 111 -1.67 13.29 18.97
CA THR A 111 -2.13 13.07 17.59
C THR A 111 -0.93 12.62 16.75
N THR A 112 -1.13 11.58 15.94
CA THR A 112 -0.12 11.02 15.05
C THR A 112 -0.77 10.59 13.75
N ALA A 113 0.02 10.55 12.69
CA ALA A 113 -0.39 10.04 11.38
C ALA A 113 0.53 8.90 10.94
N PHE A 114 0.03 8.01 10.09
CA PHE A 114 0.78 6.91 9.50
C PHE A 114 0.42 6.81 8.03
N ASP A 115 1.44 6.78 7.16
CA ASP A 115 1.25 6.69 5.71
C ASP A 115 1.07 5.22 5.30
N LEU A 116 -0.17 4.80 5.07
CA LEU A 116 -0.48 3.44 4.63
C LEU A 116 -0.09 3.21 3.17
N ASP A 117 0.03 4.24 2.34
CA ASP A 117 0.46 4.07 0.95
C ASP A 117 1.91 3.60 0.84
N GLN A 118 2.72 3.68 1.91
CA GLN A 118 4.06 3.10 1.93
C GLN A 118 4.08 1.58 2.15
N HIS A 119 2.98 1.01 2.68
CA HIS A 119 2.97 -0.36 3.20
C HIS A 119 1.77 -1.20 2.79
N VAL A 120 0.72 -0.59 2.22
CA VAL A 120 -0.51 -1.27 1.81
C VAL A 120 -0.62 -1.22 0.30
N ASP A 121 -0.69 -2.41 -0.29
CA ASP A 121 -0.88 -2.64 -1.71
C ASP A 121 -2.28 -3.22 -1.98
N ASN A 122 -2.76 -3.06 -3.19
CA ASN A 122 -3.94 -3.74 -3.72
C ASN A 122 -3.50 -4.85 -4.68
N THR A 123 -3.43 -6.08 -4.19
CA THR A 123 -3.14 -7.25 -5.02
C THR A 123 -4.44 -7.90 -5.49
N ALA A 124 -4.79 -7.69 -6.76
CA ALA A 124 -5.95 -8.31 -7.42
C ALA A 124 -7.30 -8.06 -6.71
N GLY A 125 -7.51 -6.85 -6.20
CA GLY A 125 -8.73 -6.44 -5.49
C GLY A 125 -8.73 -6.77 -4.00
N LYS A 126 -7.59 -7.17 -3.45
CA LYS A 126 -7.41 -7.45 -2.02
C LYS A 126 -6.34 -6.56 -1.42
N LEU A 127 -6.64 -5.95 -0.28
CA LEU A 127 -5.65 -5.22 0.50
C LEU A 127 -4.63 -6.19 1.08
N THR A 128 -3.36 -5.86 0.94
CA THR A 128 -2.24 -6.66 1.45
C THR A 128 -1.17 -5.75 2.04
N TRP A 129 -0.59 -6.16 3.16
CA TRP A 129 0.61 -5.52 3.69
C TRP A 129 1.84 -5.94 2.87
N CYS A 130 2.74 -5.01 2.61
CA CYS A 130 4.03 -5.26 1.98
C CYS A 130 5.18 -4.71 2.85
N TYR A 131 6.30 -5.44 2.82
CA TYR A 131 7.51 -5.22 3.62
C TYR A 131 8.62 -4.61 2.77
#